data_AF-A0A507SHH5-F1
#
_entry.id   AF-A0A507SHH5-F1
#
_cell.length_a   1.000
_cell.length_b   1.000
_cell.length_c   1.000
_cell.angle_alpha   90.00
_cell.angle_beta   90.00
_cell.angle_gamma   90.00
#
_symmetry.space_group_name_H-M   'P 1'
#
loop_
_entity.id
_entity.type
_entity.pdbx_description
1 polymer ?
#
loop_
_entity_poly.entity_id
_entity_poly.type
_entity_poly.pdbx_seq_one_letter_code
_entity_poly.pdbx_strand_id
1 'polypeptide(L)'
;VVDDWSQSNREKKTIHQLVQDGLFSREQLHAELGQLVTGEKVGREHDDEIILLNPMGMAIEDIASAYFIYQRAQAENIGTTLSLY
;
A
#
# COMPACT_ATOMS: atom_id res chain seq x y z
N VAL A 1 7.53 7.21 -2.82
CA VAL A 1 6.11 6.78 -2.72
C VAL A 1 6.02 5.71 -1.65
N VAL A 2 5.00 5.74 -0.80
CA VAL A 2 4.70 4.68 0.17
C VAL A 2 3.28 4.16 -0.05
N ASP A 3 2.91 3.05 0.55
CA ASP A 3 1.53 2.56 0.59
C ASP A 3 0.70 3.31 1.63
N ASP A 4 1.22 3.42 2.86
CA ASP A 4 0.64 4.19 3.96
C ASP A 4 1.76 4.86 4.79
N TRP A 5 1.68 6.18 4.94
CA TRP A 5 2.71 6.91 5.69
C TRP A 5 2.69 6.66 7.17
N SER A 6 1.50 6.54 7.77
CA SER A 6 1.38 6.31 9.20
C SER A 6 2.10 5.03 9.60
N GLN A 7 2.02 3.99 8.76
CA GLN A 7 2.70 2.71 8.92
C GLN A 7 4.18 2.77 8.57
N SER A 8 4.53 3.47 7.49
CA SER A 8 5.92 3.65 7.06
C SER A 8 6.75 4.46 8.07
N ASN A 9 6.12 5.42 8.75
CA ASN A 9 6.71 6.28 9.77
C ASN A 9 6.54 5.74 11.21
N ARG A 10 6.30 4.44 11.38
CA ARG A 10 6.27 3.79 12.71
C ARG A 10 7.66 3.65 13.31
N GLU A 11 7.72 3.62 14.64
CA GLU A 11 8.96 3.47 15.40
C GLU A 11 9.84 2.35 14.84
N LYS A 12 11.16 2.61 14.79
CA LYS A 12 12.21 1.70 14.30
C LYS A 12 12.19 1.40 12.80
N LYS A 13 11.29 1.95 12.01
CA LYS A 13 11.34 1.86 10.54
C LYS A 13 12.34 2.85 9.94
N THR A 14 12.85 2.55 8.75
CA THR A 14 13.86 3.38 8.08
C THR A 14 13.36 4.81 7.84
N ILE A 15 12.14 4.96 7.31
CA ILE A 15 11.55 6.29 7.09
C ILE A 15 11.39 7.04 8.42
N HIS A 16 10.98 6.34 9.49
CA HIS A 16 10.88 6.94 10.82
C HIS A 16 12.22 7.47 11.33
N GLN A 17 13.30 6.69 11.20
CA GLN A 17 14.64 7.14 11.61
C GLN A 17 15.07 8.38 10.80
N LEU A 18 14.86 8.39 9.49
CA LEU A 18 15.16 9.56 8.66
C LEU A 18 14.35 10.81 9.05
N VAL A 19 13.09 10.63 9.46
CA VAL A 19 12.26 11.72 9.98
C VAL A 19 12.78 12.23 11.33
N GLN A 20 13.19 11.34 12.24
CA GLN A 20 13.79 11.71 13.52
C GLN A 20 15.13 12.45 13.34
N ASP A 21 15.92 12.05 12.35
CA ASP A 21 17.21 12.65 12.03
C ASP A 21 17.08 13.97 11.23
N GLY A 22 15.84 14.39 10.89
CA GLY A 22 15.57 15.60 10.11
C GLY A 22 15.97 15.50 8.64
N LEU A 23 16.21 14.29 8.13
CA LEU A 23 16.63 14.01 6.75
C LEU A 23 15.45 13.75 5.81
N PHE A 24 14.26 13.50 6.37
CA PHE A 24 13.04 13.29 5.62
C PHE A 24 11.83 13.87 6.37
N SER A 25 10.72 14.12 5.66
CA SER A 25 9.48 14.61 6.27
C SER A 25 8.24 14.17 5.48
N ARG A 26 7.05 14.38 6.04
CA ARG A 26 5.78 14.10 5.34
C ARG A 26 5.64 14.98 4.09
N GLU A 27 6.14 16.21 4.14
CA GLU A 27 6.08 17.18 3.06
C GLU A 27 7.04 16.82 1.91
N GLN A 28 8.13 16.08 2.21
CA GLN A 28 9.06 15.56 1.20
C GLN A 28 8.56 14.26 0.54
N LEU A 29 7.57 13.58 1.12
CA LEU A 29 6.96 12.40 0.51
C LEU A 29 6.14 12.82 -0.72
N HIS A 30 6.47 12.25 -1.87
CA HIS A 30 5.74 12.51 -3.13
C HIS A 30 4.24 12.19 -3.04
N ALA A 31 3.92 10.95 -2.66
CA ALA A 31 2.56 10.43 -2.62
C ALA A 31 2.45 9.14 -1.79
N GLU A 32 1.25 8.87 -1.31
CA GLU A 32 0.75 7.52 -1.02
C GLU A 32 0.23 6.86 -2.30
N LEU A 33 0.35 5.54 -2.40
CA LEU A 33 0.00 4.79 -3.61
C LEU A 33 -1.46 4.99 -4.02
N GLY A 34 -2.38 5.08 -3.04
CA GLY A 34 -3.79 5.36 -3.28
C GLY A 34 -4.02 6.70 -3.99
N GLN A 35 -3.24 7.74 -3.68
CA GLN A 35 -3.34 9.06 -4.33
C GLN A 35 -2.93 9.02 -5.80
N LEU A 36 -1.99 8.14 -6.15
CA LEU A 36 -1.60 7.90 -7.54
C LEU A 36 -2.71 7.16 -8.29
N VAL A 37 -3.34 6.16 -7.65
CA VAL A 37 -4.45 5.39 -8.22
C VAL A 37 -5.68 6.26 -8.49
N THR A 38 -6.00 7.19 -7.58
CA THR A 38 -7.15 8.11 -7.73
C THR A 38 -6.88 9.30 -8.64
N GLY A 39 -5.62 9.52 -9.04
CA GLY A 39 -5.20 10.68 -9.84
C GLY A 39 -5.10 11.98 -9.03
N GLU A 40 -5.14 11.94 -7.70
CA GLU A 40 -4.87 13.09 -6.83
C GLU A 40 -3.43 13.57 -6.94
N LYS A 41 -2.50 12.64 -7.19
CA LYS A 41 -1.08 12.89 -7.45
C LYS A 41 -0.67 12.25 -8.78
N VAL A 42 0.19 12.93 -9.53
CA VAL A 42 0.76 12.39 -10.77
C VAL A 42 1.88 11.41 -10.42
N GLY A 43 1.99 10.33 -11.19
CA GLY A 43 3.06 9.34 -11.07
C GLY A 43 4.39 9.86 -11.64
N ARG A 44 5.04 9.05 -12.49
CA ARG A 44 6.21 9.48 -13.25
C ARG A 44 5.82 10.63 -14.20
N GLU A 45 6.61 11.71 -14.17
CA GLU A 45 6.42 12.88 -15.05
C GLU A 45 7.49 12.95 -16.13
N HIS A 46 8.68 12.39 -15.88
CA HIS A 46 9.82 12.42 -16.80
C HIS A 46 10.62 11.10 -16.80
N ASP A 47 11.33 10.83 -17.89
CA ASP A 47 12.06 9.56 -18.10
C ASP A 47 13.36 9.46 -17.28
N ASP A 48 13.92 10.59 -16.82
CA ASP A 48 15.14 10.66 -16.02
C ASP A 48 14.91 10.47 -14.52
N GLU A 49 13.65 10.42 -14.07
CA GLU A 49 13.31 10.28 -12.66
C GLU A 49 13.69 8.90 -12.08
N ILE A 50 14.39 8.92 -10.96
CA ILE A 50 14.58 7.76 -10.10
C ILE A 50 13.51 7.80 -9.02
N ILE A 51 12.55 6.87 -9.08
CA ILE A 51 11.40 6.81 -8.18
C ILE A 51 11.52 5.59 -7.27
N LEU A 52 11.51 5.81 -5.96
CA LEU A 52 11.48 4.75 -4.95
C LEU A 52 10.05 4.53 -4.44
N LEU A 53 9.60 3.28 -4.52
CA LEU A 53 8.45 2.78 -3.77
C LEU A 53 8.96 2.04 -2.53
N ASN A 54 8.44 2.38 -1.34
CA ASN A 54 8.70 1.66 -0.10
C ASN A 54 7.37 1.23 0.53
N PRO A 55 6.84 0.05 0.17
CA PRO A 55 5.58 -0.45 0.71
C PRO A 55 5.83 -1.28 1.98
N MET A 56 5.00 -1.07 2.99
CA MET A 56 4.97 -1.86 4.22
C MET A 56 4.09 -3.12 4.10
N GLY A 57 3.11 -3.09 3.20
CA GLY A 57 2.01 -4.04 3.08
C GLY A 57 0.83 -3.61 3.93
N MET A 58 -0.38 -3.61 3.35
CA MET A 58 -1.61 -3.25 4.07
C MET A 58 -2.61 -4.39 4.05
N ALA A 59 -3.21 -4.70 5.20
CA ALA A 59 -4.20 -5.78 5.31
C ALA A 59 -5.41 -5.61 4.37
N ILE A 60 -5.73 -4.37 3.95
CA ILE A 60 -6.79 -4.13 2.96
C ILE A 60 -6.48 -4.75 1.59
N GLU A 61 -5.20 -4.88 1.23
CA GLU A 61 -4.76 -5.50 -0.03
C GLU A 61 -5.09 -7.00 -0.01
N ASP A 62 -4.78 -7.67 1.11
CA ASP A 62 -5.08 -9.08 1.32
C ASP A 62 -6.58 -9.35 1.36
N ILE A 63 -7.32 -8.58 2.16
CA ILE A 63 -8.75 -8.81 2.39
C ILE A 63 -9.57 -8.49 1.14
N ALA A 64 -9.25 -7.41 0.42
CA ALA A 64 -9.91 -7.11 -0.85
C ALA A 64 -9.65 -8.20 -1.90
N SER A 65 -8.40 -8.68 -1.99
CA SER A 65 -8.03 -9.77 -2.90
C SER A 65 -8.74 -11.08 -2.55
N ALA A 66 -8.74 -11.45 -1.26
CA ALA A 66 -9.40 -12.65 -0.77
C ALA A 66 -10.92 -12.59 -1.00
N TYR A 67 -11.55 -11.44 -0.78
CA TYR A 67 -12.98 -11.27 -1.02
C TYR A 67 -13.34 -11.40 -2.50
N PHE A 68 -12.54 -10.80 -3.39
CA PHE A 68 -12.74 -10.93 -4.83
C PHE A 68 -12.61 -12.39 -5.30
N ILE A 69 -11.57 -13.10 -4.82
CA ILE A 69 -11.37 -14.52 -5.13
C ILE A 69 -12.52 -15.36 -4.57
N TYR A 70 -12.95 -15.09 -3.33
CA TYR A 70 -14.07 -15.77 -2.70
C TYR A 70 -15.36 -15.64 -3.52
N GLN A 71 -15.72 -14.42 -3.94
CA GLN A 71 -16.91 -14.19 -4.77
C GLN A 71 -16.85 -14.96 -6.09
N ARG A 72 -15.67 -15.00 -6.73
CA ARG A 72 -15.48 -15.79 -7.96
C ARG A 72 -15.61 -17.28 -7.72
N ALA A 73 -15.00 -17.80 -6.66
CA ALA A 73 -15.10 -19.21 -6.29
C ALA A 73 -16.55 -19.62 -6.02
N GLN A 74 -17.34 -18.75 -5.36
CA GLN A 74 -18.78 -19.00 -5.19
C GLN A 74 -19.54 -19.05 -6.52
N ALA A 75 -19.28 -18.11 -7.44
CA ALA A 75 -19.92 -18.09 -8.76
C ALA A 75 -19.58 -19.31 -9.63
N GLU A 76 -18.37 -19.86 -9.46
CA GLU A 76 -17.86 -21.02 -10.21
C GLU A 76 -18.07 -22.37 -9.48
N ASN A 77 -18.75 -22.38 -8.31
CA ASN A 77 -18.92 -23.56 -7.45
C ASN A 77 -17.60 -24.26 -7.07
N ILE A 78 -16.56 -23.47 -6.81
CA ILE A 78 -15.25 -23.94 -6.38
C ILE A 78 -15.14 -23.84 -4.85
N GLY A 79 -14.67 -24.91 -4.21
CA GLY A 79 -14.31 -24.93 -2.78
C GLY A 79 -15.02 -26.02 -1.99
N THR A 80 -14.87 -25.96 -0.66
CA THR A 80 -15.48 -26.91 0.28
C THR A 80 -16.28 -26.14 1.33
N THR A 81 -17.57 -26.41 1.43
CA THR A 81 -18.41 -25.85 2.51
C THR A 81 -18.08 -26.55 3.83
N LEU A 82 -17.80 -25.76 4.85
CA LEU A 82 -17.58 -26.24 6.21
C LEU A 82 -18.73 -25.78 7.11
N SER A 83 -19.23 -26.67 7.96
CA SER A 83 -20.18 -26.29 9.02
C SER A 83 -19.43 -25.58 10.14
N LEU A 84 -19.98 -24.47 10.63
CA LEU A 84 -19.41 -23.74 11.78
C LEU A 84 -19.74 -24.44 13.12
N TYR A 85 -20.84 -25.19 13.16
CA TYR A 85 -21.36 -25.90 14.33
C TYR A 85 -21.60 -27.37 13.99
#